data_AF-A0A813JTD1-F1
#
_entry.id   AF-A0A813JTD1-F1
#
_cell.length_a   1.000
_cell.length_b   1.000
_cell.length_c   1.000
_cell.angle_alpha   90.00
_cell.angle_beta   90.00
_cell.angle_gamma   90.00
#
_symmetry.space_group_name_H-M   'P 1'
#
loop_
_entity.id
_entity.type
_entity.pdbx_description
1 polymer ?
#
loop_
_entity_poly.entity_id
_entity_poly.type
_entity_poly.pdbx_seq_one_letter_code
_entity_poly.pdbx_strand_id
1 'polypeptide(L)'
;VDGPYSDNNFTCIEGRICTAAPLRGLALLDGDVARFSRDVGGGAGRLPCGESDGSSSFAQVSLPSTLCGTYINNCTLVWPELLMSVPPGRYGLCWCSGGGPPGSCSAASDFTTNAGELTVISSAGYQ
;
A
#
# COMPACT_ATOMS: atom_id res chain seq x y z
N VAL A 1 -1.00 19.46 -3.70
CA VAL A 1 -0.72 18.28 -2.85
C VAL A 1 -0.23 17.21 -3.78
N ASP A 2 1.02 16.83 -3.63
CA ASP A 2 1.67 15.85 -4.49
C ASP A 2 1.51 14.47 -3.86
N GLY A 3 1.28 13.44 -4.66
CA GLY A 3 1.03 12.07 -4.21
C GLY A 3 -0.27 11.46 -4.74
N PRO A 4 -0.58 10.22 -4.32
CA PRO A 4 -1.76 9.49 -4.75
C PRO A 4 -3.05 10.09 -4.18
N TYR A 5 -4.14 9.91 -4.92
CA TYR A 5 -5.48 10.22 -4.41
C TYR A 5 -5.93 9.17 -3.37
N SER A 6 -6.78 9.58 -2.44
CA SER A 6 -7.27 8.71 -1.36
C SER A 6 -8.42 7.78 -1.78
N ASP A 7 -8.89 7.87 -3.03
CA ASP A 7 -9.99 7.08 -3.59
C ASP A 7 -9.52 5.84 -4.37
N ASN A 8 -8.21 5.55 -4.41
CA ASN A 8 -7.75 4.32 -5.05
C ASN A 8 -8.26 3.11 -4.27
N ASN A 9 -8.68 2.09 -5.01
CA ASN A 9 -9.18 0.84 -4.47
C ASN A 9 -8.62 -0.32 -5.28
N PHE A 10 -7.96 -1.25 -4.61
CA PHE A 10 -7.36 -2.42 -5.23
C PHE A 10 -7.83 -3.70 -4.53
N THR A 11 -7.88 -4.80 -5.28
CA THR A 11 -8.19 -6.11 -4.73
C THR A 11 -7.09 -7.09 -5.08
N CYS A 12 -6.58 -7.79 -4.09
CA CYS A 12 -5.52 -8.78 -4.23
C CYS A 12 -5.87 -10.08 -3.52
N ILE A 13 -5.20 -11.16 -3.91
CA ILE A 13 -5.43 -12.49 -3.36
C ILE A 13 -4.30 -12.79 -2.37
N GLU A 14 -4.68 -13.32 -1.21
CA GLU A 14 -3.74 -13.82 -0.21
C GLU A 14 -2.80 -14.87 -0.83
N GLY A 15 -1.50 -14.73 -0.60
CA GLY A 15 -0.47 -15.63 -1.11
C GLY A 15 -0.30 -15.60 -2.64
N ARG A 16 -0.62 -14.49 -3.30
CA ARG A 16 -0.29 -14.27 -4.72
C ARG A 16 0.38 -12.93 -4.92
N ILE A 17 1.09 -12.77 -6.04
CA ILE A 17 1.63 -11.46 -6.44
C ILE A 17 0.45 -10.49 -6.61
N CYS A 18 0.51 -9.38 -5.89
CA CYS A 18 -0.49 -8.32 -5.91
C CYS A 18 0.05 -7.14 -6.71
N THR A 19 -0.63 -6.78 -7.80
CA THR A 19 -0.29 -5.62 -8.62
C THR A 19 -1.42 -4.59 -8.52
N ALA A 20 -1.14 -3.46 -7.87
CA ALA A 20 -2.06 -2.35 -7.78
C ALA A 20 -1.71 -1.31 -8.84
N ALA A 21 -2.46 -1.35 -9.95
CA ALA A 21 -2.36 -0.41 -11.05
C ALA A 21 -3.73 -0.24 -11.72
N PRO A 22 -4.02 0.93 -12.31
CA PRO A 22 -3.23 2.16 -12.24
C PRO A 22 -3.43 2.90 -10.90
N LEU A 23 -2.34 3.32 -10.25
CA LEU A 23 -2.41 4.23 -9.10
C LEU A 23 -2.61 5.66 -9.59
N ARG A 24 -3.75 6.25 -9.20
CA ARG A 24 -4.12 7.62 -9.57
C ARG A 24 -3.60 8.62 -8.54
N GLY A 25 -3.05 9.73 -9.02
CA GLY A 25 -2.46 10.78 -8.20
C GLY A 25 -1.87 11.91 -9.02
N LEU A 26 -1.15 12.81 -8.35
CA LEU A 26 -0.36 13.88 -8.96
C LEU A 26 1.11 13.68 -8.61
N ALA A 27 2.00 13.97 -9.55
CA ALA A 27 3.45 13.92 -9.35
C ALA A 27 3.97 12.58 -8.77
N LEU A 28 3.39 11.46 -9.21
CA LEU A 28 3.89 10.12 -8.86
C LEU A 28 5.21 9.86 -9.60
N LEU A 29 6.22 9.39 -8.88
CA LEU A 29 7.56 9.16 -9.39
C LEU A 29 7.93 7.68 -9.28
N ASP A 30 8.79 7.25 -10.20
CA ASP A 30 9.41 5.93 -10.12
C ASP A 30 10.26 5.88 -8.84
N GLY A 31 10.14 4.78 -8.10
CA GLY A 31 10.80 4.62 -6.81
C GLY A 31 9.89 4.84 -5.60
N ASP A 32 8.73 5.48 -5.78
CA ASP A 32 7.74 5.65 -4.72
C ASP A 32 7.28 4.30 -4.16
N VAL A 33 6.95 4.26 -2.87
CA VAL A 33 6.54 3.02 -2.21
C VAL A 33 5.23 3.19 -1.47
N ALA A 34 4.47 2.12 -1.42
CA ALA A 34 3.23 2.06 -0.66
C ALA A 34 3.30 0.99 0.43
N ARG A 35 2.78 1.33 1.60
CA ARG A 35 2.58 0.41 2.72
C ARG A 35 1.10 0.16 2.87
N PHE A 36 0.69 -1.10 2.85
CA PHE A 36 -0.64 -1.45 3.35
C PHE A 36 -0.57 -1.83 4.82
N SER A 37 -1.59 -1.51 5.61
CA SER A 37 -1.64 -1.91 7.02
C SER A 37 -3.06 -2.10 7.56
N ARG A 38 -3.23 -2.99 8.54
CA ARG A 38 -4.47 -3.21 9.30
C ARG A 38 -4.17 -3.45 10.78
N ASP A 39 -5.00 -2.89 11.66
CA ASP A 39 -5.07 -3.22 13.10
C ASP A 39 -5.88 -4.50 13.37
N VAL A 40 -5.38 -5.36 14.27
CA VAL A 40 -5.99 -6.62 14.71
C VAL A 40 -6.56 -6.51 16.14
N GLY A 41 -6.23 -5.44 16.87
CA GLY A 41 -6.31 -5.34 18.33
C GLY A 41 -7.45 -4.53 18.95
N GLY A 42 -8.26 -3.76 18.22
CA GLY A 42 -9.43 -3.17 18.89
C GLY A 42 -10.25 -2.07 18.24
N GLY A 43 -9.92 -1.59 17.04
CA GLY A 43 -10.70 -0.51 16.42
C GLY A 43 -10.80 -0.60 14.90
N ALA A 44 -11.87 -1.23 14.42
CA ALA A 44 -12.45 -1.04 13.07
C ALA A 44 -11.44 -0.78 11.90
N GLY A 45 -10.60 -1.77 11.61
CA GLY A 45 -10.38 -2.20 10.23
C GLY A 45 -9.45 -1.39 9.31
N ARG A 46 -8.88 -0.25 9.69
CA ARG A 46 -7.86 0.47 8.89
C ARG A 46 -6.99 1.32 9.81
N LEU A 47 -5.67 1.14 9.75
CA LEU A 47 -4.74 2.00 10.50
C LEU A 47 -4.53 3.31 9.73
N PRO A 48 -4.63 4.48 10.37
CA PRO A 48 -4.29 5.75 9.75
C PRO A 48 -2.84 5.78 9.25
N CYS A 49 -2.61 6.53 8.18
CA CYS A 49 -1.26 6.76 7.66
C CYS A 49 -0.44 7.58 8.65
N GLY A 50 0.82 7.22 8.85
CA GLY A 50 1.73 7.81 9.84
C GLY A 50 1.70 7.13 11.21
N GLU A 51 0.77 6.20 11.45
CA GLU A 51 0.63 5.53 12.74
C GLU A 51 1.17 4.08 12.70
N SER A 52 1.73 3.65 13.82
CA SER A 52 2.00 2.24 14.15
C SER A 52 1.46 1.96 15.53
N ASP A 53 0.49 1.06 15.67
CA ASP A 53 -0.15 0.79 16.97
C ASP A 53 0.72 -0.03 17.94
N GLY A 54 1.98 -0.34 17.57
CA GLY A 54 2.90 -1.18 18.37
C GLY A 54 2.36 -2.59 18.67
N SER A 55 1.20 -2.92 18.14
CA SER A 55 0.43 -4.14 18.32
C SER A 55 0.48 -4.94 17.02
N SER A 56 -0.10 -6.14 17.03
CA SER A 56 -0.03 -7.14 15.95
C SER A 56 -0.72 -6.68 14.65
N SER A 57 -0.22 -5.63 14.02
CA SER A 57 -0.72 -5.12 12.74
C SER A 57 -0.06 -5.85 11.58
N PHE A 58 -0.86 -6.28 10.62
CA PHE A 58 -0.35 -6.83 9.37
C PHE A 58 0.00 -5.65 8.46
N ALA A 59 1.28 -5.41 8.26
CA ALA A 59 1.75 -4.33 7.41
C ALA A 59 2.89 -4.76 6.50
N GLN A 60 2.83 -4.36 5.24
CA GLN A 60 3.82 -4.71 4.23
C GLN A 60 4.05 -3.55 3.27
N VAL A 61 5.31 -3.39 2.87
CA VAL A 61 5.74 -2.35 1.94
C VAL A 61 5.88 -2.95 0.54
N SER A 62 5.45 -2.21 -0.48
CA SER A 62 5.58 -2.61 -1.87
C SER A 62 7.04 -2.59 -2.32
N LEU A 63 7.33 -3.22 -3.44
CA LEU A 63 8.52 -2.88 -4.21
C LEU A 63 8.45 -1.40 -4.67
N PRO A 64 9.60 -0.80 -5.00
CA PRO A 64 9.63 0.52 -5.63
C PRO A 64 8.72 0.56 -6.85
N SER A 65 7.88 1.58 -6.92
CA SER A 65 6.93 1.77 -7.99
C SER A 65 7.64 1.93 -9.33
N THR A 66 6.96 1.49 -10.39
CA THR A 66 7.45 1.62 -11.76
C THR A 66 6.34 2.13 -12.66
N LEU A 67 6.74 2.68 -13.82
CA LEU A 67 5.83 3.25 -14.81
C LEU A 67 5.07 4.47 -14.26
N CYS A 68 5.68 5.21 -13.34
CA CYS A 68 5.13 6.43 -12.78
C CYS A 68 5.65 7.60 -13.64
N GLY A 69 4.72 8.37 -14.19
CA GLY A 69 5.05 9.46 -15.11
C GLY A 69 4.11 10.64 -14.96
N THR A 70 4.61 11.82 -15.35
CA THR A 70 3.89 13.11 -15.26
C THR A 70 2.68 13.21 -16.19
N TYR A 71 2.58 12.36 -17.21
CA TYR A 71 1.55 12.47 -18.27
C TYR A 71 0.53 11.33 -18.29
N ILE A 72 0.79 10.20 -17.62
CA ILE A 72 -0.15 9.09 -17.55
C ILE A 72 -0.11 8.58 -16.11
N ASN A 73 -1.26 8.65 -15.43
CA ASN A 73 -1.44 8.29 -14.02
C ASN A 73 -1.43 6.75 -13.83
N ASN A 74 -0.42 6.04 -14.36
CA ASN A 74 -0.35 4.58 -14.42
C ASN A 74 0.78 3.99 -13.56
N CYS A 75 1.08 4.66 -12.44
CA CYS A 75 2.05 4.16 -11.48
C CYS A 75 1.62 2.78 -10.96
N THR A 76 2.55 1.84 -10.94
CA THR A 76 2.27 0.44 -10.60
C THR A 76 2.98 0.08 -9.30
N LEU A 77 2.20 -0.39 -8.32
CA LEU A 77 2.68 -0.91 -7.05
C LEU A 77 2.61 -2.43 -7.07
N VAL A 78 3.67 -3.09 -6.59
CA VAL A 78 3.75 -4.56 -6.56
C VAL A 78 4.10 -5.05 -5.16
N TRP A 79 3.30 -5.98 -4.65
CA TRP A 79 3.67 -6.80 -3.49
C TRP A 79 3.93 -8.24 -3.94
N PRO A 80 5.14 -8.77 -3.70
CA PRO A 80 5.46 -10.18 -3.96
C PRO A 80 4.58 -11.13 -3.14
N GLU A 81 4.46 -12.37 -3.61
CA GLU A 81 3.68 -13.44 -2.98
C GLU A 81 4.01 -13.63 -1.49
N LEU A 82 5.29 -13.60 -1.13
CA LEU A 82 5.74 -13.76 0.26
C LEU A 82 5.21 -12.65 1.19
N LEU A 83 5.03 -11.44 0.67
CA LEU A 83 4.47 -10.32 1.43
C LEU A 83 2.94 -10.36 1.46
N MET A 84 2.32 -11.09 0.54
CA MET A 84 0.86 -11.22 0.48
C MET A 84 0.31 -12.37 1.33
N SER A 85 1.15 -13.01 2.17
CA SER A 85 0.74 -13.98 3.19
C SER A 85 0.14 -13.26 4.42
N VAL A 86 -0.96 -12.55 4.20
CA VAL A 86 -1.67 -11.75 5.21
C VAL A 86 -3.15 -12.12 5.22
N PRO A 87 -3.83 -12.06 6.37
CA PRO A 87 -5.22 -12.47 6.45
C PRO A 87 -6.13 -11.66 5.52
N PRO A 88 -7.19 -12.27 4.96
CA PRO A 88 -8.14 -11.56 4.12
C PRO A 88 -8.86 -10.42 4.87
N GLY A 89 -9.29 -9.42 4.11
CA GLY A 89 -10.11 -8.26 4.50
C GLY A 89 -9.57 -6.93 3.94
N ARG A 90 -9.94 -5.81 4.56
CA ARG A 90 -9.55 -4.45 4.11
C ARG A 90 -8.29 -3.94 4.80
N TYR A 91 -7.41 -3.31 4.04
CA TYR A 91 -6.16 -2.70 4.49
C TYR A 91 -6.11 -1.24 4.07
N GLY A 92 -5.56 -0.38 4.92
CA GLY A 92 -5.31 1.02 4.58
C GLY A 92 -4.06 1.11 3.74
N LEU A 93 -4.14 1.79 2.59
CA LEU A 93 -3.00 2.03 1.73
C LEU A 93 -2.41 3.39 2.03
N CYS A 94 -1.14 3.42 2.42
CA CYS A 94 -0.40 4.63 2.73
C CYS A 94 0.81 4.73 1.82
N TRP A 95 1.20 5.94 1.47
CA TRP A 95 2.26 6.23 0.50
C TRP A 95 3.38 7.04 1.11
N CYS A 96 4.59 6.76 0.63
CA CYS A 96 5.80 7.49 0.92
C CYS A 96 6.57 7.70 -0.38
N SER A 97 7.06 8.93 -0.58
CA SER A 97 7.86 9.22 -1.77
C SER A 97 9.24 8.58 -1.65
N GLY A 98 9.58 7.77 -2.64
CA GLY A 98 10.88 7.09 -2.72
C GLY A 98 11.99 7.98 -3.25
N GLY A 99 11.66 9.20 -3.69
CA GLY A 99 12.63 10.21 -4.11
C GLY A 99 13.40 10.88 -2.95
N GLY A 100 13.10 10.51 -1.70
CA GLY A 100 13.77 11.03 -0.51
C GLY A 100 15.15 10.43 -0.22
N PRO A 101 15.87 10.91 0.82
CA PRO A 101 17.10 10.30 1.31
C PRO A 101 16.99 8.77 1.53
N PRO A 102 18.09 8.00 1.45
CA PRO A 102 18.06 6.58 1.81
C PRO A 102 17.50 6.40 3.22
N GLY A 103 16.49 5.54 3.37
CA GLY A 103 15.80 5.29 4.65
C GLY A 103 14.51 6.09 4.88
N SER A 104 14.11 6.95 3.94
CA SER A 104 12.92 7.81 4.08
C SER A 104 11.57 7.08 4.13
N CYS A 105 11.52 5.78 3.79
CA CYS A 105 10.29 4.99 3.78
C CYS A 105 10.50 3.66 4.51
N SER A 106 11.01 3.74 5.75
CA SER A 106 11.39 2.57 6.56
C SER A 106 10.49 2.37 7.78
N ALA A 107 9.96 3.45 8.34
CA ALA A 107 9.06 3.44 9.47
C ALA A 107 7.61 3.71 9.05
N ALA A 108 6.63 3.24 9.84
CA ALA A 108 5.22 3.53 9.58
C ALA A 108 4.91 5.04 9.57
N SER A 109 5.65 5.81 10.37
CA SER A 109 5.59 7.28 10.43
C SER A 109 5.96 7.98 9.13
N ASP A 110 6.67 7.30 8.24
CA ASP A 110 7.08 7.86 6.94
C ASP A 110 5.94 7.81 5.92
N PHE A 111 5.03 6.86 6.09
CA PHE A 111 3.87 6.66 5.22
C PHE A 111 2.70 7.49 5.70
N THR A 112 2.78 8.82 5.56
CA THR A 112 1.77 9.77 6.06
C THR A 112 0.63 10.06 5.09
N THR A 113 0.81 9.75 3.80
CA THR A 113 -0.18 10.09 2.77
C THR A 113 -1.15 8.94 2.55
N ASN A 114 -2.45 9.19 2.66
CA ASN A 114 -3.48 8.20 2.36
C ASN A 114 -3.62 8.00 0.85
N ALA A 115 -3.25 6.80 0.40
CA ALA A 115 -3.28 6.39 -0.99
C ALA A 115 -4.51 5.54 -1.33
N GLY A 116 -5.40 5.26 -0.37
CA GLY A 116 -6.65 4.53 -0.60
C GLY A 116 -6.77 3.23 0.20
N GLU A 117 -7.38 2.21 -0.40
CA GLU A 117 -7.70 0.94 0.23
C GLU A 117 -7.22 -0.26 -0.60
N LEU A 118 -6.72 -1.28 0.08
CA LEU A 118 -6.39 -2.58 -0.48
C LEU A 118 -7.26 -3.66 0.17
N THR A 119 -8.08 -4.34 -0.62
CA THR A 119 -8.85 -5.50 -0.17
C THR A 119 -8.07 -6.78 -0.50
N VAL A 120 -7.77 -7.58 0.52
CA VAL A 120 -7.20 -8.92 0.34
C VAL A 120 -8.33 -9.94 0.46
N ILE A 121 -8.45 -10.84 -0.50
CA ILE A 121 -9.41 -11.93 -0.47
C ILE A 121 -8.68 -13.26 -0.30
N SER A 122 -9.35 -14.23 0.33
CA SER A 122 -8.76 -15.55 0.53
C SER A 122 -8.64 -16.29 -0.80
N SER A 123 -7.54 -17.02 -0.98
CA SER A 123 -7.37 -17.97 -2.07
C SER A 123 -8.33 -19.17 -1.97
N ALA A 124 -8.85 -19.48 -0.78
CA ALA A 124 -9.76 -20.60 -0.54
C ALA A 124 -11.18 -20.39 -1.11
N GLY A 125 -11.58 -19.14 -1.38
CA GLY A 125 -12.87 -18.81 -1.99
C GLY A 125 -12.88 -18.83 -3.52
N TYR A 126 -11.73 -19.07 -4.15
CA TYR A 126 -11.57 -19.26 -5.60
C TYR A 126 -11.35 -20.76 -5.87
N GLN A 127 -12.41 -21.56 -5.71
CA GLN A 127 -12.47 -22.95 -6.21
C GLN A 127 -13.57 -23.08 -7.27
#